data_AF-A0A1I0D5E7-F1
#
_entry.id   AF-A0A1I0D5E7-F1
#
_cell.length_a   1.000
_cell.length_b   1.000
_cell.length_c   1.000
_cell.angle_alpha   90.00
_cell.angle_beta   90.00
_cell.angle_gamma   90.00
#
_symmetry.space_group_name_H-M   'P 1'
#
loop_
_entity.id
_entity.type
_entity.pdbx_description
1 polymer ?
#
loop_
_entity_poly.entity_id
_entity_poly.type
_entity_poly.pdbx_seq_one_letter_code
_entity_poly.pdbx_strand_id
1 'polypeptide(L)'
;MKVARTTLIKRFIASITAGMATLAPVSDTGAALFSVSAVIQEQIGFDAGCASHMGGAISGSGISSFGAVSLAAKDCITPAADFSYFSFQGKMTFAFFGGDQIFADYWGQFVPSSPSIFTLKTSFFDITGGTGRFQNADGGENLGRLYGTEVISSDFSSGWGLIQVTGDITGLKKSKKGTESSLELLDLADPADGNVIVAINELPESDSLALLGIGLASLAFVRRKVNR
;
A
#
# COMPACT_ATOMS: atom_id res chain seq x y z
N MET A 1 -40.70 -19.31 -70.66
CA MET A 1 -39.91 -20.39 -71.29
C MET A 1 -38.95 -20.96 -70.24
N LYS A 2 -38.91 -22.30 -70.12
CA LYS A 2 -37.97 -23.17 -69.38
C LYS A 2 -37.93 -23.16 -67.83
N VAL A 3 -38.49 -24.24 -67.31
CA VAL A 3 -38.13 -24.92 -66.05
C VAL A 3 -36.81 -25.68 -66.23
N ALA A 4 -35.95 -25.71 -65.21
CA ALA A 4 -34.97 -26.77 -64.92
C ALA A 4 -34.62 -26.66 -63.41
N ARG A 5 -35.07 -27.53 -62.50
CA ARG A 5 -34.70 -28.94 -62.22
C ARG A 5 -33.19 -29.22 -62.14
N THR A 6 -32.76 -29.37 -60.89
CA THR A 6 -31.83 -30.36 -60.30
C THR A 6 -30.40 -30.45 -60.83
N THR A 7 -29.42 -30.40 -59.91
CA THR A 7 -28.60 -31.59 -59.60
C THR A 7 -27.81 -31.44 -58.30
N LEU A 8 -27.64 -32.61 -57.69
CA LEU A 8 -27.11 -32.94 -56.38
C LEU A 8 -25.60 -33.18 -56.50
N ILE A 9 -24.76 -32.48 -55.72
CA ILE A 9 -23.31 -32.77 -55.63
C ILE A 9 -22.90 -32.93 -54.16
N LYS A 10 -22.84 -34.21 -53.79
CA LYS A 10 -21.85 -34.94 -52.99
C LYS A 10 -21.04 -34.17 -51.91
N ARG A 11 -21.36 -34.57 -50.67
CA ARG A 11 -20.53 -34.71 -49.46
C ARG A 11 -19.01 -34.52 -49.64
N PHE A 12 -18.45 -33.64 -48.82
CA PHE A 12 -17.12 -33.82 -48.23
C PHE A 12 -17.23 -33.57 -46.72
N ILE A 13 -17.08 -34.65 -45.95
CA ILE A 13 -16.85 -34.59 -44.50
C ILE A 13 -15.34 -34.47 -44.34
N ALA A 14 -14.86 -33.31 -43.91
CA ALA A 14 -13.49 -33.15 -43.43
C ALA A 14 -13.53 -33.16 -41.90
N SER A 15 -12.94 -34.19 -41.32
CA SER A 15 -12.79 -34.39 -39.87
C SER A 15 -12.04 -33.23 -39.25
N ILE A 16 -12.65 -32.56 -38.27
CA ILE A 16 -11.97 -31.63 -37.37
C ILE A 16 -11.35 -32.47 -36.26
N THR A 17 -10.03 -32.63 -36.31
CA THR A 17 -9.26 -33.22 -35.21
C THR A 17 -9.31 -32.27 -34.02
N ALA A 18 -10.08 -32.62 -32.99
CA ALA A 18 -10.08 -31.93 -31.71
C ALA A 18 -8.78 -32.25 -30.96
N GLY A 19 -7.75 -31.42 -31.15
CA GLY A 19 -6.61 -31.39 -30.26
C GLY A 19 -7.04 -30.73 -28.95
N MET A 20 -7.26 -31.53 -27.89
CA MET A 20 -7.42 -30.99 -26.54
C MET A 20 -6.09 -30.36 -26.10
N ALA A 21 -5.97 -29.05 -26.26
CA ALA A 21 -5.01 -28.28 -25.49
C ALA A 21 -5.49 -28.28 -24.04
N THR A 22 -4.89 -29.12 -23.21
CA THR A 22 -4.98 -28.98 -21.76
C THR A 22 -4.28 -27.67 -21.39
N LEU A 23 -5.02 -26.57 -21.39
CA LEU A 23 -4.61 -25.37 -20.67
C LEU A 23 -4.64 -25.74 -19.19
N ALA A 24 -3.48 -26.10 -18.63
CA ALA A 24 -3.31 -26.04 -17.19
C ALA A 24 -3.57 -24.58 -16.80
N PRO A 25 -4.43 -24.30 -15.80
CA PRO A 25 -4.50 -22.95 -15.25
C PRO A 25 -3.16 -22.68 -14.58
N VAL A 26 -2.28 -21.94 -15.26
CA VAL A 26 -1.17 -21.27 -14.60
C VAL A 26 -1.84 -20.28 -13.66
N SER A 27 -1.90 -20.64 -12.39
CA SER A 27 -2.32 -19.73 -11.33
C SER A 27 -1.18 -18.74 -11.16
N ASP A 28 -1.06 -17.84 -12.12
CA ASP A 28 -0.19 -16.68 -11.99
C ASP A 28 -0.90 -15.75 -11.01
N THR A 29 -0.63 -15.96 -9.73
CA THR A 29 -0.88 -14.97 -8.69
C THR A 29 0.17 -13.88 -8.90
N GLY A 30 -0.02 -13.10 -9.97
CA GLY A 30 0.92 -12.07 -10.39
C GLY A 30 1.21 -11.10 -9.24
N ALA A 31 2.49 -10.74 -9.11
CA ALA A 31 2.93 -9.73 -8.17
C ALA A 31 2.19 -8.41 -8.40
N ALA A 32 1.72 -7.79 -7.31
CA ALA A 32 1.22 -6.43 -7.31
C ALA A 32 2.30 -5.48 -6.77
N LEU A 33 2.25 -4.21 -7.16
CA LEU A 33 3.11 -3.19 -6.57
C LEU A 33 2.64 -2.83 -5.16
N PHE A 34 3.49 -3.01 -4.18
CA PHE A 34 3.33 -2.45 -2.85
C PHE A 34 4.13 -1.16 -2.74
N SER A 35 3.44 -0.05 -2.47
CA SER A 35 4.10 1.22 -2.17
C SER A 35 3.48 1.89 -0.96
N VAL A 36 4.30 2.61 -0.19
CA VAL A 36 3.89 3.44 0.95
C VAL A 36 4.67 4.74 0.92
N SER A 37 4.00 5.85 1.22
CA SER A 37 4.62 7.13 1.58
C SER A 37 4.02 7.59 2.90
N ALA A 38 4.85 7.75 3.93
CA ALA A 38 4.40 8.02 5.28
C ALA A 38 5.31 9.01 6.01
N VAL A 39 4.70 9.88 6.80
CA VAL A 39 5.41 10.63 7.83
C VAL A 39 5.54 9.74 9.05
N ILE A 40 6.73 9.72 9.64
CA ILE A 40 7.06 8.88 10.79
C ILE A 40 7.62 9.73 11.93
N GLN A 41 7.49 9.19 13.13
CA GLN A 41 8.20 9.62 14.32
C GLN A 41 8.92 8.41 14.91
N GLU A 42 10.23 8.51 15.04
CA GLU A 42 11.06 7.54 15.72
C GLU A 42 11.29 7.96 17.17
N GLN A 43 11.32 6.98 18.07
CA GLN A 43 11.80 7.11 19.45
C GLN A 43 12.99 6.18 19.59
N ILE A 44 14.17 6.75 19.85
CA ILE A 44 15.41 6.00 20.01
C ILE A 44 15.71 5.87 21.50
N GLY A 45 16.15 4.70 21.93
CA GLY A 45 16.47 4.48 23.33
C GLY A 45 17.23 3.20 23.60
N PHE A 46 17.38 2.92 24.89
CA PHE A 46 17.98 1.68 25.35
C PHE A 46 17.02 0.51 25.13
N ASP A 47 17.50 -0.56 24.50
CA ASP A 47 16.78 -1.81 24.35
C ASP A 47 17.70 -3.00 24.66
N ALA A 48 17.41 -3.71 25.75
CA ALA A 48 18.19 -4.88 26.19
C ALA A 48 18.07 -6.08 25.23
N GLY A 49 17.06 -6.11 24.36
CA GLY A 49 16.90 -7.12 23.31
C GLY A 49 17.84 -6.92 22.13
N CYS A 50 18.46 -5.74 22.02
CA CYS A 50 19.41 -5.42 20.95
C CYS A 50 20.84 -5.68 21.40
N ALA A 51 21.65 -6.28 20.51
CA ALA A 51 23.05 -6.58 20.80
C ALA A 51 23.89 -5.31 21.06
N SER A 52 23.51 -4.19 20.44
CA SER A 52 24.07 -2.86 20.65
C SER A 52 23.52 -2.14 21.90
N HIS A 53 22.53 -2.73 22.56
CA HIS A 53 21.69 -2.10 23.59
C HIS A 53 20.94 -0.83 23.14
N MET A 54 20.89 -0.57 21.84
CA MET A 54 20.18 0.56 21.24
C MET A 54 19.09 0.04 20.31
N GLY A 55 17.88 0.59 20.44
CA GLY A 55 16.76 0.28 19.58
C GLY A 55 15.92 1.51 19.25
N GLY A 56 15.11 1.38 18.22
CA GLY A 56 14.15 2.36 17.76
C GLY A 56 12.72 1.82 17.83
N ALA A 57 11.78 2.70 18.15
CA ALA A 57 10.35 2.46 17.97
C ALA A 57 9.79 3.53 17.06
N ILE A 58 9.26 3.11 15.91
CA ILE A 58 8.77 4.01 14.87
C ILE A 58 7.25 3.92 14.84
N SER A 59 6.60 5.08 14.74
CA SER A 59 5.17 5.19 14.47
C SER A 59 4.95 6.15 13.31
N GLY A 60 3.91 5.95 12.51
CA GLY A 60 3.67 6.83 11.37
C GLY A 60 2.32 6.63 10.71
N SER A 61 2.03 7.50 9.75
CA SER A 61 0.80 7.43 8.96
C SER A 61 1.03 8.00 7.56
N GLY A 62 0.27 7.48 6.59
CA GLY A 62 0.47 7.83 5.20
C GLY A 62 -0.53 7.17 4.26
N ILE A 63 -0.12 7.07 3.01
CA ILE A 63 -0.90 6.47 1.92
C ILE A 63 -0.08 5.34 1.32
N SER A 64 -0.78 4.29 0.91
CA SER A 64 -0.22 3.14 0.21
C SER A 64 -0.93 2.86 -1.10
N SER A 65 -0.39 1.95 -1.90
CA SER A 65 -1.09 1.38 -3.07
C SER A 65 -2.41 0.67 -2.73
N PHE A 66 -2.68 0.42 -1.43
CA PHE A 66 -3.92 -0.20 -0.95
C PHE A 66 -4.79 0.72 -0.06
N GLY A 67 -4.52 2.04 -0.08
CA GLY A 67 -5.28 3.06 0.66
C GLY A 67 -4.52 3.67 1.85
N ALA A 68 -5.25 4.34 2.75
CA ALA A 68 -4.67 4.92 3.96
C ALA A 68 -4.06 3.83 4.85
N VAL A 69 -2.89 4.15 5.43
CA VAL A 69 -2.09 3.20 6.19
C VAL A 69 -1.49 3.88 7.43
N SER A 70 -1.42 3.13 8.51
CA SER A 70 -0.62 3.45 9.69
C SER A 70 0.57 2.50 9.77
N LEU A 71 1.69 3.00 10.26
CA LEU A 71 2.95 2.28 10.37
C LEU A 71 3.36 2.16 11.83
N ALA A 72 3.83 0.99 12.20
CA ALA A 72 4.54 0.77 13.45
C ALA A 72 5.76 -0.11 13.17
N ALA A 73 6.92 0.23 13.70
CA ALA A 73 8.12 -0.59 13.57
C ALA A 73 8.94 -0.58 14.85
N LYS A 74 9.78 -1.61 15.00
CA LYS A 74 10.82 -1.69 16.01
C LYS A 74 12.07 -2.27 15.39
N ASP A 75 13.21 -1.66 15.68
CA ASP A 75 14.51 -2.13 15.24
C ASP A 75 15.58 -2.07 16.33
N CYS A 76 16.66 -2.80 16.06
CA CYS A 76 17.91 -2.68 16.75
C CYS A 76 18.87 -1.84 15.92
N ILE A 77 19.41 -0.80 16.53
CA ILE A 77 20.29 0.19 15.89
C ILE A 77 21.73 -0.10 16.34
N THR A 78 22.64 -0.30 15.40
CA THR A 78 24.05 -0.59 15.69
C THR A 78 24.94 0.48 15.04
N PRO A 79 25.68 1.28 15.83
CA PRO A 79 26.63 2.24 15.28
C PRO A 79 27.79 1.51 14.58
N ALA A 80 28.22 2.03 13.44
CA ALA A 80 29.50 1.64 12.84
C ALA A 80 30.66 2.03 13.78
N ALA A 81 31.77 1.31 13.72
CA ALA A 81 32.93 1.55 14.59
C ALA A 81 33.52 2.96 14.46
N ASP A 82 33.40 3.56 13.26
CA ASP A 82 33.84 4.92 12.95
C ASP A 82 32.71 5.96 13.05
N PHE A 83 31.51 5.55 13.48
CA PHE A 83 30.29 6.36 13.57
C PHE A 83 29.88 7.02 12.24
N SER A 84 30.34 6.49 11.10
CA SER A 84 29.99 7.01 9.77
C SER A 84 28.55 6.70 9.35
N TYR A 85 27.94 5.67 9.94
CA TYR A 85 26.54 5.29 9.78
C TYR A 85 26.07 4.47 10.98
N PHE A 86 24.76 4.25 11.05
CA PHE A 86 24.12 3.34 11.98
C PHE A 86 23.37 2.29 11.17
N SER A 87 23.66 1.01 11.34
CA SER A 87 22.83 -0.03 10.75
C SER A 87 21.59 -0.24 11.60
N PHE A 88 20.48 -0.59 10.95
CA PHE A 88 19.27 -1.00 11.64
C PHE A 88 18.75 -2.31 11.06
N GLN A 89 18.11 -3.10 11.91
CA GLN A 89 17.35 -4.29 11.51
C GLN A 89 16.17 -4.47 12.45
N GLY A 90 15.01 -4.80 11.91
CA GLY A 90 13.79 -4.80 12.70
C GLY A 90 12.60 -5.42 12.00
N LYS A 91 11.44 -5.22 12.62
CA LYS A 91 10.14 -5.61 12.09
C LYS A 91 9.24 -4.40 11.97
N MET A 92 8.48 -4.35 10.90
CA MET A 92 7.49 -3.31 10.64
C MET A 92 6.13 -3.91 10.31
N THR A 93 5.10 -3.18 10.70
CA THR A 93 3.70 -3.50 10.47
C THR A 93 3.02 -2.33 9.79
N PHE A 94 2.37 -2.62 8.68
CA PHE A 94 1.48 -1.69 7.98
C PHE A 94 0.04 -2.07 8.29
N ALA A 95 -0.70 -1.20 8.97
CA ALA A 95 -2.10 -1.43 9.31
C ALA A 95 -3.02 -0.54 8.47
N PHE A 96 -4.01 -1.16 7.83
CA PHE A 96 -4.91 -0.53 6.87
C PHE A 96 -6.28 -0.26 7.49
N PHE A 97 -7.04 0.63 6.84
CA PHE A 97 -8.44 0.84 7.18
C PHE A 97 -9.22 -0.47 7.06
N GLY A 98 -9.86 -0.91 8.14
CA GLY A 98 -10.55 -2.20 8.23
C GLY A 98 -9.85 -3.25 9.11
N GLY A 99 -8.64 -2.98 9.59
CA GLY A 99 -7.93 -3.84 10.56
C GLY A 99 -6.98 -4.88 9.95
N ASP A 100 -6.96 -4.98 8.61
CA ASP A 100 -5.99 -5.79 7.88
C ASP A 100 -4.57 -5.25 8.06
N GLN A 101 -3.58 -6.14 8.11
CA GLN A 101 -2.18 -5.80 8.35
C GLN A 101 -1.25 -6.51 7.36
N ILE A 102 -0.13 -5.88 7.04
CA ILE A 102 1.04 -6.50 6.39
C ILE A 102 2.19 -6.45 7.39
N PHE A 103 2.93 -7.55 7.48
CA PHE A 103 4.14 -7.69 8.28
C PHE A 103 5.36 -7.74 7.36
N ALA A 104 6.43 -7.07 7.77
CA ALA A 104 7.69 -7.14 7.04
C ALA A 104 8.88 -7.10 8.01
N ASP A 105 9.94 -7.80 7.62
CA ASP A 105 11.26 -7.60 8.20
C ASP A 105 11.97 -6.52 7.38
N TYR A 106 12.76 -5.67 8.03
CA TYR A 106 13.44 -4.55 7.34
C TYR A 106 14.82 -4.31 7.92
N TRP A 107 15.71 -3.78 7.09
CA TRP A 107 17.08 -3.50 7.47
C TRP A 107 17.72 -2.48 6.56
N GLY A 108 18.81 -1.86 7.01
CA GLY A 108 19.49 -0.84 6.23
C GLY A 108 20.48 -0.02 7.05
N GLN A 109 20.69 1.22 6.60
CA GLN A 109 21.61 2.16 7.21
C GLN A 109 21.01 3.55 7.31
N PHE A 110 21.11 4.16 8.50
CA PHE A 110 20.99 5.59 8.70
C PHE A 110 22.36 6.25 8.48
N VAL A 111 22.46 7.09 7.45
CA VAL A 111 23.71 7.79 7.12
C VAL A 111 23.55 9.29 7.39
N PRO A 112 24.34 9.87 8.32
CA PRO A 112 24.32 11.31 8.57
C PRO A 112 24.60 12.08 7.27
N SER A 113 23.64 12.90 6.86
CA SER A 113 23.75 13.84 5.73
C SER A 113 24.00 15.27 6.22
N SER A 114 23.61 15.55 7.46
CA SER A 114 24.00 16.72 8.25
C SER A 114 23.97 16.32 9.75
N PRO A 115 24.40 17.19 10.70
CA PRO A 115 24.48 16.83 12.12
C PRO A 115 23.20 16.24 12.75
N SER A 116 22.02 16.59 12.23
CA SER A 116 20.73 16.08 12.73
C SER A 116 19.90 15.38 11.66
N ILE A 117 20.38 15.30 10.41
CA ILE A 117 19.63 14.72 9.30
C ILE A 117 20.28 13.41 8.90
N PHE A 118 19.51 12.34 8.99
CA PHE A 118 19.93 10.98 8.67
C PHE A 118 19.14 10.50 7.47
N THR A 119 19.84 9.99 6.46
CA THR A 119 19.22 9.48 5.24
C THR A 119 19.30 7.96 5.24
N LEU A 120 18.19 7.32 4.92
CA LEU A 120 18.12 5.88 4.70
C LEU A 120 18.90 5.52 3.43
N LYS A 121 19.93 4.67 3.57
CA LYS A 121 20.73 4.15 2.47
C LYS A 121 20.82 2.64 2.56
N THR A 122 20.96 1.99 1.40
CA THR A 122 21.12 0.52 1.32
C THR A 122 20.04 -0.19 2.15
N SER A 123 18.82 0.33 2.10
CA SER A 123 17.73 -0.05 2.99
C SER A 123 16.65 -0.81 2.24
N PHE A 124 16.18 -1.89 2.87
CA PHE A 124 15.34 -2.91 2.27
C PHE A 124 14.26 -3.35 3.23
N PHE A 125 13.23 -3.96 2.69
CA PHE A 125 12.24 -4.69 3.45
C PHE A 125 11.82 -5.95 2.68
N ASP A 126 11.34 -6.93 3.43
CA ASP A 126 10.78 -8.16 2.89
C ASP A 126 9.44 -8.44 3.58
N ILE A 127 8.39 -8.65 2.79
CA ILE A 127 7.05 -8.92 3.31
C ILE A 127 7.01 -10.37 3.75
N THR A 128 6.74 -10.58 5.04
CA THR A 128 6.77 -11.91 5.67
C THR A 128 5.38 -12.47 5.96
N GLY A 129 4.33 -11.68 5.71
CA GLY A 129 2.95 -12.12 5.93
C GLY A 129 1.97 -10.96 6.08
N GLY A 130 0.77 -11.31 6.53
CA GLY A 130 -0.25 -10.34 6.88
C GLY A 130 -1.48 -10.99 7.49
N THR A 131 -2.57 -10.22 7.58
CA THR A 131 -3.87 -10.65 8.07
C THR A 131 -4.97 -10.31 7.06
N GLY A 132 -6.16 -10.91 7.22
CA GLY A 132 -7.32 -10.58 6.40
C GLY A 132 -7.07 -10.79 4.90
N ARG A 133 -7.15 -9.71 4.10
CA ARG A 133 -6.87 -9.76 2.65
C ARG A 133 -5.40 -10.03 2.32
N PHE A 134 -4.50 -9.82 3.28
CA PHE A 134 -3.05 -10.02 3.17
C PHE A 134 -2.56 -11.29 3.89
N GLN A 135 -3.45 -12.21 4.26
CA GLN A 135 -3.08 -13.38 5.08
C GLN A 135 -1.92 -14.23 4.53
N ASN A 136 -1.76 -14.26 3.20
CA ASN A 136 -0.70 -15.01 2.52
C ASN A 136 0.25 -14.06 1.77
N ALA A 137 0.31 -12.79 2.16
CA ALA A 137 1.18 -11.81 1.51
C ALA A 137 2.65 -12.20 1.67
N ASP A 138 3.42 -12.05 0.60
CA ASP A 138 4.84 -12.38 0.53
C ASP A 138 5.55 -11.37 -0.40
N GLY A 139 6.81 -11.06 -0.12
CA GLY A 139 7.60 -10.05 -0.85
C GLY A 139 7.94 -10.45 -2.29
N GLY A 140 7.72 -11.71 -2.67
CA GLY A 140 8.09 -12.24 -3.97
C GLY A 140 9.60 -12.47 -4.09
N GLU A 141 10.09 -12.56 -5.33
CA GLU A 141 11.51 -12.88 -5.58
C GLU A 141 12.46 -11.69 -5.35
N ASN A 142 11.94 -10.46 -5.33
CA ASN A 142 12.72 -9.23 -5.24
C ASN A 142 12.53 -8.55 -3.88
N LEU A 143 13.65 -8.25 -3.22
CA LEU A 143 13.63 -7.44 -2.01
C LEU A 143 13.07 -6.04 -2.28
N GLY A 144 12.14 -5.63 -1.44
CA GLY A 144 11.59 -4.28 -1.43
C GLY A 144 12.64 -3.25 -0.99
N ARG A 145 12.44 -2.01 -1.43
CA ARG A 145 13.32 -0.87 -1.14
C ARG A 145 12.67 0.07 -0.13
N LEU A 146 13.49 0.56 0.79
CA LEU A 146 13.13 1.58 1.76
C LEU A 146 13.97 2.84 1.48
N TYR A 147 13.31 3.98 1.38
CA TYR A 147 13.92 5.29 1.21
C TYR A 147 13.39 6.24 2.26
N GLY A 148 14.13 7.30 2.56
CA GLY A 148 13.64 8.33 3.45
C GLY A 148 14.72 9.11 4.16
N THR A 149 14.26 10.00 5.02
CA THR A 149 15.10 10.89 5.80
C THR A 149 14.45 11.13 7.14
N GLU A 150 15.27 11.20 8.19
CA GLU A 150 14.86 11.51 9.54
C GLU A 150 15.66 12.67 10.10
N VAL A 151 14.98 13.58 10.79
CA VAL A 151 15.59 14.64 11.58
C VAL A 151 15.59 14.16 13.02
N ILE A 152 16.76 13.74 13.51
CA ILE A 152 16.96 13.22 14.86
C ILE A 152 17.37 14.36 15.80
N SER A 153 16.77 14.40 16.98
CA SER A 153 17.06 15.38 18.02
C SER A 153 18.51 15.29 18.50
N SER A 154 19.06 16.39 19.02
CA SER A 154 20.47 16.46 19.43
C SER A 154 20.84 15.50 20.57
N ASP A 155 19.86 15.09 21.36
CA ASP A 155 19.99 14.11 22.44
C ASP A 155 19.74 12.66 21.97
N PHE A 156 19.51 12.44 20.67
CA PHE A 156 19.24 11.13 20.06
C PHE A 156 18.08 10.38 20.73
N SER A 157 17.08 11.09 21.24
CA SER A 157 15.91 10.47 21.88
C SER A 157 14.72 10.31 20.93
N SER A 158 14.63 11.14 19.89
CA SER A 158 13.50 11.12 18.97
C SER A 158 13.83 11.68 17.59
N GLY A 159 13.01 11.35 16.60
CA GLY A 159 13.15 11.86 15.25
C GLY A 159 11.82 12.02 14.53
N TRP A 160 11.76 12.96 13.60
CA TRP A 160 10.67 13.07 12.62
C TRP A 160 11.20 12.77 11.23
N GLY A 161 10.47 11.98 10.47
CA GLY A 161 10.93 11.56 9.16
C GLY A 161 9.84 11.40 8.13
N LEU A 162 10.30 11.18 6.90
CA LEU A 162 9.49 10.70 5.79
C LEU A 162 10.11 9.39 5.33
N ILE A 163 9.28 8.37 5.15
CA ILE A 163 9.69 7.14 4.50
C ILE A 163 8.90 6.92 3.21
N GLN A 164 9.56 6.27 2.25
CA GLN A 164 8.95 5.69 1.07
C GLN A 164 9.35 4.22 0.97
N VAL A 165 8.36 3.39 0.72
CA VAL A 165 8.50 1.94 0.61
C VAL A 165 8.03 1.56 -0.78
N THR A 166 8.82 0.76 -1.49
CA THR A 166 8.43 0.25 -2.82
C THR A 166 8.95 -1.16 -3.00
N GLY A 167 8.07 -2.10 -3.31
CA GLY A 167 8.42 -3.49 -3.58
C GLY A 167 7.25 -4.25 -4.19
N ASP A 168 7.46 -5.53 -4.44
CA ASP A 168 6.40 -6.42 -4.91
C ASP A 168 5.65 -7.04 -3.72
N ILE A 169 4.39 -7.40 -3.94
CA ILE A 169 3.59 -8.19 -3.02
C ILE A 169 2.83 -9.26 -3.79
N THR A 170 2.97 -10.50 -3.36
CA THR A 170 2.30 -11.67 -3.94
C THR A 170 1.30 -12.26 -2.94
N GLY A 171 0.62 -13.35 -3.32
CA GLY A 171 -0.25 -14.10 -2.39
C GLY A 171 -1.50 -13.35 -1.90
N LEU A 172 -1.86 -12.24 -2.54
CA LEU A 172 -3.07 -11.48 -2.21
C LEU A 172 -4.34 -12.31 -2.41
N LYS A 173 -5.24 -12.31 -1.42
CA LYS A 173 -6.56 -12.93 -1.61
C LYS A 173 -7.34 -12.09 -2.61
N LYS A 174 -7.65 -12.68 -3.76
CA LYS A 174 -8.63 -12.12 -4.69
C LYS A 174 -9.95 -11.95 -3.93
N SER A 175 -10.45 -10.73 -3.88
CA SER A 175 -11.79 -10.47 -3.36
C SER A 175 -12.78 -11.29 -4.18
N LYS A 176 -13.57 -12.16 -3.53
CA LYS A 176 -14.77 -12.75 -4.14
C LYS A 176 -15.83 -11.66 -4.28
N LYS A 177 -15.61 -10.70 -5.16
CA LYS A 177 -16.60 -9.70 -5.55
C LYS A 177 -16.64 -9.63 -7.06
N GLY A 178 -17.61 -10.35 -7.63
CA GLY A 178 -18.05 -10.19 -9.02
C GLY A 178 -17.38 -11.11 -10.04
N THR A 179 -17.78 -12.38 -10.08
CA THR A 179 -18.00 -13.05 -11.37
C THR A 179 -19.25 -12.42 -11.98
N GLU A 180 -19.11 -11.18 -12.47
CA GLU A 180 -20.04 -10.39 -13.30
C GLU A 180 -19.51 -8.95 -13.28
N SER A 181 -18.35 -8.77 -13.90
CA SER A 181 -18.07 -7.51 -14.60
C SER A 181 -17.80 -7.91 -16.04
N SER A 182 -18.82 -8.49 -16.66
CA SER A 182 -18.95 -8.42 -18.10
C SER A 182 -18.83 -6.95 -18.46
N LEU A 183 -17.80 -6.64 -19.24
CA LEU A 183 -17.81 -5.50 -20.15
C LEU A 183 -19.16 -5.50 -20.88
N GLU A 184 -20.17 -4.81 -20.34
CA GLU A 184 -21.21 -4.24 -21.18
C GLU A 184 -20.55 -3.08 -21.92
N LEU A 185 -19.81 -3.48 -22.95
CA LEU A 185 -19.58 -2.66 -24.12
C LEU A 185 -20.99 -2.31 -24.62
N LEU A 186 -21.44 -1.09 -24.35
CA LEU A 186 -22.67 -0.55 -24.93
C LEU A 186 -22.51 -0.55 -26.45
N ASP A 187 -22.99 -1.63 -27.06
CA ASP A 187 -23.36 -1.71 -28.46
C ASP A 187 -24.63 -0.87 -28.63
N LEU A 188 -24.44 0.42 -28.95
CA LEU A 188 -25.52 1.24 -29.48
C LEU A 188 -25.23 1.48 -30.96
N ALA A 189 -25.89 0.66 -31.75
CA ALA A 189 -26.13 0.88 -33.16
C ALA A 189 -26.72 2.28 -33.42
N ASP A 190 -26.11 2.95 -34.39
CA ASP A 190 -26.67 3.97 -35.30
C ASP A 190 -27.47 5.16 -34.71
N PRO A 191 -26.93 6.40 -34.69
CA PRO A 191 -27.69 7.60 -34.39
C PRO A 191 -28.30 8.19 -35.66
N ALA A 192 -29.51 7.73 -36.01
CA ALA A 192 -30.46 8.51 -36.79
C ALA A 192 -31.51 9.11 -35.85
N ASP A 193 -31.11 10.07 -35.02
CA ASP A 193 -31.92 11.26 -34.69
C ASP A 193 -31.18 12.14 -33.65
N GLY A 194 -31.33 13.44 -33.81
CA GLY A 194 -30.47 14.46 -33.20
C GLY A 194 -30.73 14.77 -31.72
N ASN A 195 -29.74 15.50 -31.19
CA ASN A 195 -29.71 16.21 -29.90
C ASN A 195 -29.65 15.38 -28.61
N VAL A 196 -28.42 15.00 -28.21
CA VAL A 196 -28.03 15.01 -26.78
C VAL A 196 -26.60 15.54 -26.67
N ILE A 197 -26.46 16.72 -26.04
CA ILE A 197 -25.17 17.30 -25.67
C ILE A 197 -24.70 16.58 -24.40
N VAL A 198 -23.59 15.84 -24.48
CA VAL A 198 -22.87 15.34 -23.31
C VAL A 198 -21.97 16.46 -22.80
N ALA A 199 -22.38 17.12 -21.73
CA ALA A 199 -21.53 18.03 -20.99
C ALA A 199 -20.56 17.20 -20.13
N ILE A 200 -19.28 17.22 -20.51
CA ILE A 200 -18.15 16.96 -19.63
C ILE A 200 -17.84 18.23 -18.83
N ASN A 201 -17.44 18.03 -17.57
CA ASN A 201 -17.10 19.01 -16.51
C ASN A 201 -18.25 19.44 -15.60
N GLU A 202 -18.31 18.81 -14.42
CA GLU A 202 -18.49 19.59 -13.19
C GLU A 202 -17.28 19.35 -12.26
N LEU A 203 -16.42 20.36 -12.16
CA LEU A 203 -15.64 20.62 -10.96
C LEU A 203 -16.63 21.02 -9.85
N PRO A 204 -16.47 20.56 -8.61
CA PRO A 204 -17.21 21.15 -7.50
C PRO A 204 -16.67 22.56 -7.26
N GLU A 205 -17.49 23.58 -7.57
CA GLU A 205 -17.22 24.94 -7.15
C GLU A 205 -17.32 25.04 -5.63
N SER A 206 -16.24 25.59 -5.07
CA SER A 206 -16.11 26.02 -3.69
C SER A 206 -17.06 27.17 -3.42
N ASP A 207 -17.94 27.04 -2.43
CA ASP A 207 -18.58 28.18 -1.81
C ASP A 207 -18.56 28.11 -0.29
N SER A 208 -18.15 29.23 0.29
CA SER A 208 -18.19 29.65 1.70
C SER A 208 -17.11 29.16 2.67
N LEU A 209 -16.04 29.97 2.70
CA LEU A 209 -15.35 30.42 3.90
C LEU A 209 -16.35 30.93 4.97
N ALA A 210 -16.58 30.17 6.03
CA ALA A 210 -16.98 30.70 7.33
C ALA A 210 -15.78 30.68 8.27
N LEU A 211 -15.03 31.78 8.21
CA LEU A 211 -13.93 32.11 9.10
C LEU A 211 -14.47 32.46 10.51
N LEU A 212 -13.75 32.02 11.55
CA LEU A 212 -13.65 32.64 12.88
C LEU A 212 -14.95 32.88 13.69
N GLY A 213 -15.16 32.06 14.72
CA GLY A 213 -16.15 32.32 15.77
C GLY A 213 -15.81 31.57 17.06
N ILE A 214 -15.32 32.32 18.05
CA ILE A 214 -14.92 31.93 19.41
C ILE A 214 -16.07 31.22 20.16
N GLY A 215 -15.76 30.21 20.98
CA GLY A 215 -16.77 29.56 21.82
C GLY A 215 -16.24 28.59 22.88
N LEU A 216 -15.59 29.13 23.91
CA LEU A 216 -15.36 28.49 25.22
C LEU A 216 -16.66 27.88 25.80
N ALA A 217 -16.66 26.58 26.08
CA ALA A 217 -17.38 25.91 27.19
C ALA A 217 -17.12 24.40 27.06
N SER A 218 -16.40 23.73 27.97
CA SER A 218 -16.97 23.32 29.25
C SER A 218 -15.87 22.90 30.23
N LEU A 219 -15.49 23.82 31.11
CA LEU A 219 -14.91 23.50 32.41
C LEU A 219 -16.09 23.10 33.33
N ALA A 220 -16.26 21.79 33.56
CA ALA A 220 -17.14 21.33 34.63
C ALA A 220 -16.41 21.47 35.98
N PHE A 221 -16.77 22.50 36.72
CA PHE A 221 -16.42 22.65 38.13
C PHE A 221 -17.06 21.53 38.96
N VAL A 222 -16.24 20.61 39.50
CA VAL A 222 -16.63 19.81 40.66
C VAL A 222 -16.13 20.54 41.91
N ARG A 223 -17.03 21.31 42.54
CA ARG A 223 -16.87 21.76 43.93
C ARG A 223 -17.09 20.57 44.85
N ARG A 224 -16.05 20.03 45.47
CA ARG A 224 -16.20 19.18 46.66
C ARG A 224 -16.01 20.02 47.92
N LYS A 225 -17.09 20.04 48.70
CA LYS A 225 -17.34 20.79 49.93
C LYS A 225 -16.38 20.35 51.04
N VAL A 226 -15.65 21.30 51.61
CA VAL A 226 -14.97 21.16 52.91
C VAL A 226 -16.02 21.24 54.01
N ASN A 227 -15.93 20.36 55.01
CA ASN A 227 -16.64 20.52 56.27
C ASN A 227 -15.76 20.05 57.43
N ARG A 228 -15.45 21.04 58.29
CA ARG A 228 -14.76 21.04 59.61
C ARG A 228 -13.33 20.50 59.70
#